data_AF-A0A7J2RV69-F1
#
_entry.id   AF-A0A7J2RV69-F1
#
_cell.length_a   1.000
_cell.length_b   1.000
_cell.length_c   1.000
_cell.angle_alpha   90.00
_cell.angle_beta   90.00
_cell.angle_gamma   90.00
#
_symmetry.space_group_name_H-M   'P 1'
#
loop_
_entity.id
_entity.type
_entity.pdbx_description
1 polymer ?
#
loop_
_entity_poly.entity_id
_entity_poly.type
_entity_poly.pdbx_seq_one_letter_code
_entity_poly.pdbx_strand_id
1 'polypeptide(L)'
;MKKGVYFVKSLEEDFISKTLKGKRKVDFQKVEDMMKNKTIRLNTKSFGRKRRLSCTILHKNYLKTYRPQGIIFQTKNNPEYISPFDMVLLSDTKNIIVQYYRIKNNIHFYYNHQLIPGFERFLFRDFNKMIKKYPSPESAWKDVNKFRISHGHKELSKKKYRLVEYNEAVFHKNLKIKPIALFGYRKSSREKARKVGLPHFISTKKFYEKNRKS
;
A
#
# COMPACT_ATOMS: atom_id res chain seq x y z
N MET A 1 15.94 13.90 5.54
CA MET A 1 15.10 12.86 6.21
C MET A 1 15.99 12.04 7.13
N LYS A 2 15.58 11.85 8.40
CA LYS A 2 16.30 11.07 9.42
C LYS A 2 16.65 9.66 8.92
N LYS A 3 17.77 9.09 9.39
CA LYS A 3 18.01 7.62 9.37
C LYS A 3 16.71 6.91 9.83
N GLY A 4 16.21 5.93 9.07
CA GLY A 4 15.31 4.91 9.64
C GLY A 4 13.83 4.86 9.21
N VAL A 5 13.35 5.61 8.20
CA VAL A 5 11.98 5.37 7.68
C VAL A 5 12.00 4.26 6.64
N TYR A 6 11.30 3.16 6.93
CA TYR A 6 11.12 2.06 5.99
C TYR A 6 9.78 2.15 5.29
N PHE A 7 9.81 2.01 3.97
CA PHE A 7 8.63 1.91 3.13
C PHE A 7 8.46 0.47 2.67
N VAL A 8 7.21 0.10 2.40
CA VAL A 8 6.84 -1.21 1.93
C VAL A 8 5.99 -1.10 0.69
N LYS A 9 6.44 -1.77 -0.38
CA LYS A 9 5.64 -2.01 -1.57
C LYS A 9 5.30 -3.49 -1.63
N SER A 10 4.02 -3.80 -1.57
CA SER A 10 3.54 -5.15 -1.86
C SER A 10 3.82 -5.53 -3.30
N LEU A 11 4.36 -6.74 -3.51
CA LEU A 11 4.68 -7.25 -4.83
C LEU A 11 3.41 -7.74 -5.55
N GLU A 12 3.47 -7.69 -6.88
CA GLU A 12 2.34 -8.05 -7.75
C GLU A 12 2.56 -9.38 -8.45
N GLU A 13 3.80 -9.86 -8.44
CA GLU A 13 4.23 -11.14 -9.02
C GLU A 13 3.63 -12.37 -8.33
N ASP A 14 3.06 -12.22 -7.12
CA ASP A 14 2.39 -13.32 -6.41
C ASP A 14 0.94 -13.56 -6.84
N PHE A 15 0.49 -12.81 -7.85
CA PHE A 15 -0.83 -12.99 -8.41
C PHE A 15 -0.88 -13.85 -9.66
N ILE A 16 -1.62 -14.94 -9.52
CA ILE A 16 -2.44 -15.52 -10.60
C ILE A 16 -3.51 -14.52 -11.07
N SER A 17 -3.83 -13.46 -10.29
CA SER A 17 -4.70 -12.36 -10.73
C SER A 17 -3.98 -11.42 -11.70
N LYS A 18 -3.94 -11.89 -12.94
CA LYS A 18 -3.55 -11.18 -14.16
C LYS A 18 -4.31 -9.86 -14.23
N THR A 19 -3.63 -8.74 -14.41
CA THR A 19 -4.26 -7.62 -15.13
C THR A 19 -4.11 -7.95 -16.60
N LEU A 20 -5.16 -8.54 -17.17
CA LEU A 20 -5.24 -8.83 -18.59
C LEU A 20 -5.57 -7.53 -19.33
N LYS A 21 -4.70 -7.09 -20.24
CA LYS A 21 -5.09 -6.21 -21.35
C LYS A 21 -5.26 -7.14 -22.55
N GLY A 22 -6.48 -7.59 -22.81
CA GLY A 22 -6.74 -8.72 -23.72
C GLY A 22 -6.18 -10.04 -23.16
N LYS A 23 -5.27 -10.73 -23.89
CA LYS A 23 -4.55 -11.94 -23.42
C LYS A 23 -3.11 -11.66 -22.91
N ARG A 24 -2.60 -10.43 -22.98
CA ARG A 24 -1.19 -10.10 -22.67
C ARG A 24 -1.01 -9.43 -21.30
N LYS A 25 0.05 -9.84 -20.59
CA LYS A 25 0.54 -9.30 -19.31
C LYS A 25 1.54 -8.17 -19.62
N VAL A 26 1.37 -6.95 -19.10
CA VAL A 26 2.25 -5.84 -19.53
C VAL A 26 2.81 -4.94 -18.41
N ASP A 27 2.17 -4.79 -17.25
CA ASP A 27 2.47 -3.63 -16.36
C ASP A 27 3.17 -3.94 -15.02
N PHE A 28 3.59 -5.17 -14.73
CA PHE A 28 4.27 -5.48 -13.47
C PHE A 28 5.79 -5.42 -13.63
N GLN A 29 6.44 -4.49 -12.91
CA GLN A 29 7.89 -4.47 -12.79
C GLN A 29 8.36 -5.66 -11.96
N LYS A 30 9.37 -6.38 -12.43
CA LYS A 30 9.91 -7.53 -11.69
C LYS A 30 10.76 -7.10 -10.50
N VAL A 31 10.87 -7.97 -9.49
CA VAL A 31 11.78 -7.70 -8.35
C VAL A 31 13.21 -7.52 -8.83
N GLU A 32 13.69 -8.38 -9.73
CA GLU A 32 15.03 -8.29 -10.30
C GLU A 32 15.26 -6.95 -11.00
N ASP A 33 14.26 -6.43 -11.71
CA ASP A 33 14.34 -5.12 -12.37
C ASP A 33 14.38 -3.97 -11.35
N MET A 34 13.62 -4.09 -10.26
CA MET A 34 13.68 -3.12 -9.16
C MET A 34 15.07 -3.12 -8.50
N MET A 35 15.71 -4.28 -8.39
CA MET A 35 17.02 -4.44 -7.76
C MET A 35 18.12 -3.88 -8.65
N LYS A 36 18.12 -4.29 -9.92
CA LYS A 36 19.08 -3.82 -10.93
C LYS A 36 19.04 -2.31 -11.08
N ASN A 37 17.85 -1.74 -11.22
CA ASN A 37 17.69 -0.31 -11.53
C ASN A 37 17.53 0.57 -10.28
N LYS A 38 17.42 -0.04 -9.09
CA LYS A 38 17.17 0.65 -7.81
C LYS A 38 16.01 1.65 -7.90
N THR A 39 14.97 1.27 -8.64
CA THR A 39 13.84 2.14 -8.98
C THR A 39 12.54 1.35 -8.93
N ILE A 40 11.49 1.90 -8.32
CA ILE A 40 10.12 1.38 -8.41
C ILE A 40 9.31 2.29 -9.35
N ARG A 41 8.69 1.70 -10.36
CA ARG A 41 7.82 2.42 -11.31
C ARG A 41 6.42 2.64 -10.73
N LEU A 42 5.76 3.68 -11.23
CA LEU A 42 4.34 3.92 -10.96
C LEU A 42 3.50 2.75 -11.51
N ASN A 43 2.61 2.20 -10.70
CA ASN A 43 1.91 0.96 -11.03
C ASN A 43 0.41 0.96 -10.67
N THR A 44 -0.09 2.03 -10.04
CA THR A 44 -1.47 2.14 -9.58
C THR A 44 -2.18 3.26 -10.34
N LYS A 45 -3.32 2.96 -10.95
CA LYS A 45 -4.25 3.96 -11.52
C LYS A 45 -5.65 3.63 -11.01
N SER A 46 -6.18 4.49 -10.15
CA SER A 46 -7.51 4.33 -9.55
C SER A 46 -8.14 5.69 -9.26
N PHE A 47 -9.46 5.70 -9.14
CA PHE A 47 -10.28 6.85 -8.77
C PHE A 47 -10.14 8.05 -9.72
N GLY A 48 -10.01 7.79 -11.03
CA GLY A 48 -9.76 8.84 -12.03
C GLY A 48 -8.42 9.58 -11.88
N ARG A 49 -7.55 9.18 -10.94
CA ARG A 49 -6.30 9.90 -10.65
C ARG A 49 -5.18 9.54 -11.62
N LYS A 50 -4.17 10.42 -11.65
CA LYS A 50 -2.88 10.16 -12.32
C LYS A 50 -2.27 8.85 -11.82
N ARG A 51 -1.51 8.18 -12.70
CA ARG A 51 -0.75 6.98 -12.36
C ARG A 51 0.19 7.32 -11.19
N ARG A 52 0.23 6.45 -10.18
CA ARG A 52 0.96 6.67 -8.92
C ARG A 52 1.59 5.38 -8.42
N LEU A 53 2.46 5.50 -7.44
CA LEU A 53 2.98 4.40 -6.64
C LEU A 53 2.44 4.56 -5.23
N SER A 54 1.74 3.52 -4.75
CA SER A 54 1.23 3.46 -3.38
C SER A 54 2.06 2.48 -2.57
N CYS A 55 2.54 2.93 -1.41
CA CYS A 55 3.35 2.17 -0.47
C CYS A 55 2.84 2.35 0.96
N THR A 56 3.31 1.54 1.90
CA THR A 56 3.05 1.72 3.33
C THR A 56 4.32 2.18 4.02
N ILE A 57 4.23 3.21 4.86
CA ILE A 57 5.29 3.58 5.80
C ILE A 57 5.19 2.66 7.01
N LEU A 58 6.28 1.94 7.33
CA LEU A 58 6.31 1.08 8.50
C LEU A 58 6.41 1.92 9.77
N HIS A 59 5.51 1.61 10.70
CA HIS A 59 5.44 2.21 12.01
C HIS A 59 4.85 1.20 12.98
N LYS A 60 5.12 1.33 14.29
CA LYS A 60 4.61 0.40 15.33
C LYS A 60 3.09 0.17 15.25
N ASN A 61 2.33 1.18 14.79
CA ASN A 61 0.86 1.11 14.65
C ASN A 61 0.40 0.66 13.25
N TYR A 62 1.32 0.58 12.29
CA TYR A 62 1.07 0.21 10.89
C TYR A 62 2.12 -0.82 10.43
N LEU A 63 1.97 -2.04 10.95
CA LEU A 63 2.86 -3.17 10.63
C LEU A 63 2.24 -4.14 9.62
N LYS A 64 0.94 -3.99 9.31
CA LYS A 64 0.28 -4.75 8.25
C LYS A 64 0.47 -4.06 6.91
N THR A 65 0.22 -4.82 5.86
CA THR A 65 0.37 -4.39 4.47
C THR A 65 -0.82 -4.89 3.68
N TYR A 66 -1.07 -4.26 2.54
CA TYR A 66 -2.13 -4.66 1.63
C TYR A 66 -2.00 -6.14 1.24
N ARG A 67 -0.79 -6.60 0.90
CA ARG A 67 -0.50 -7.98 0.51
C ARG A 67 0.61 -8.58 1.37
N PRO A 68 0.56 -9.90 1.62
CA PRO A 68 1.47 -10.56 2.57
C PRO A 68 2.91 -10.74 2.06
N GLN A 69 3.24 -10.23 0.87
CA GLN A 69 4.55 -10.36 0.24
C GLN A 69 4.93 -9.06 -0.44
N GLY A 70 6.21 -8.68 -0.37
CA GLY A 70 6.64 -7.35 -0.79
C GLY A 70 8.13 -7.10 -0.67
N ILE A 71 8.50 -5.87 -1.06
CA ILE A 71 9.81 -5.29 -0.84
C ILE A 71 9.74 -4.26 0.29
N ILE A 72 10.74 -4.28 1.16
CA ILE A 72 11.04 -3.23 2.14
C ILE A 72 12.20 -2.41 1.61
N PHE A 73 12.05 -1.09 1.61
CA PHE A 73 13.04 -0.18 1.03
C PHE A 73 13.10 1.16 1.77
N GLN A 74 14.15 1.92 1.48
CA GLN A 74 14.29 3.32 1.89
C GLN A 74 14.36 4.21 0.65
N THR A 75 13.99 5.48 0.79
CA THR A 75 14.12 6.48 -0.26
C THR A 75 14.42 7.86 0.35
N LYS A 76 15.02 8.75 -0.44
CA LYS A 76 15.22 10.16 -0.06
C LYS A 76 14.03 11.03 -0.44
N ASN A 77 13.15 10.53 -1.31
CA ASN A 77 11.98 11.26 -1.78
C ASN A 77 10.86 11.20 -0.72
N ASN A 78 10.24 12.35 -0.48
CA ASN A 78 9.01 12.41 0.31
C ASN A 78 7.81 11.98 -0.56
N PRO A 79 6.80 11.30 0.02
CA PRO A 79 5.53 11.09 -0.66
C PRO A 79 4.83 12.44 -0.89
N GLU A 80 4.06 12.58 -1.97
CA GLU A 80 3.23 13.78 -2.18
C GLU A 80 2.13 13.89 -1.13
N TYR A 81 1.61 12.74 -0.68
CA TYR A 81 0.69 12.67 0.45
C TYR A 81 0.67 11.27 1.08
N ILE A 82 0.12 11.21 2.28
CA ILE A 82 -0.07 10.01 3.08
C ILE A 82 -1.52 9.97 3.56
N SER A 83 -2.18 8.83 3.42
CA SER A 83 -3.48 8.53 4.01
C SER A 83 -3.32 7.47 5.11
N PRO A 84 -4.06 7.56 6.23
CA PRO A 84 -3.98 6.58 7.32
C PRO A 84 -4.62 5.22 6.99
N PHE A 85 -5.21 5.08 5.79
CA PHE A 85 -5.90 3.89 5.29
C PHE A 85 -5.91 3.87 3.76
N ASP A 86 -6.43 2.80 3.18
CA ASP A 86 -6.71 2.70 1.74
C ASP A 86 -7.82 3.65 1.32
N MET A 87 -7.54 4.56 0.38
CA MET A 87 -8.49 5.59 -0.06
C MET A 87 -9.79 5.02 -0.64
N VAL A 88 -9.86 3.72 -1.01
CA VAL A 88 -11.12 3.09 -1.41
C VAL A 88 -12.22 3.26 -0.35
N LEU A 89 -11.86 3.37 0.92
CA LEU A 89 -12.82 3.60 2.00
C LEU A 89 -13.59 4.92 1.86
N LEU A 90 -13.04 5.88 1.12
CA LEU A 90 -13.63 7.19 0.85
C LEU A 90 -14.26 7.25 -0.55
N SER A 91 -14.51 6.10 -1.19
CA SER A 91 -15.22 6.07 -2.47
C SER A 91 -16.74 6.01 -2.28
N ASP A 92 -17.44 6.51 -3.29
CA ASP A 92 -18.90 6.53 -3.41
C ASP A 92 -19.51 5.14 -3.66
N THR A 93 -18.68 4.15 -4.00
CA THR A 93 -19.10 2.80 -4.34
C THR A 93 -19.84 2.10 -3.19
N LYS A 94 -20.88 1.34 -3.56
CA LYS A 94 -21.56 0.42 -2.63
C LYS A 94 -20.73 -0.84 -2.36
N ASN A 95 -19.77 -1.17 -3.22
CA ASN A 95 -19.03 -2.43 -3.23
C ASN A 95 -17.52 -2.24 -3.01
N ILE A 96 -17.13 -1.81 -1.81
CA ILE A 96 -15.71 -1.72 -1.43
C ILE A 96 -15.12 -3.13 -1.30
N ILE A 97 -14.06 -3.45 -2.04
CA ILE A 97 -13.42 -4.77 -1.98
C ILE A 97 -12.11 -4.69 -1.19
N VAL A 98 -11.98 -5.58 -0.20
CA VAL A 98 -10.80 -5.62 0.70
C VAL A 98 -9.64 -6.40 0.08
N GLN A 99 -9.95 -7.33 -0.83
CA GLN A 99 -8.99 -8.24 -1.44
C GLN A 99 -9.21 -8.25 -2.96
N TYR A 100 -8.80 -7.18 -3.64
CA TYR A 100 -9.01 -7.04 -5.10
C TYR A 100 -8.44 -8.21 -5.90
N TYR A 101 -7.48 -8.93 -5.33
CA TYR A 101 -6.88 -10.05 -5.98
C TYR A 101 -7.71 -11.33 -6.09
N ARG A 102 -8.83 -11.40 -5.34
CA ARG A 102 -9.81 -12.48 -5.52
C ARG A 102 -10.69 -12.23 -6.76
N ILE A 103 -10.62 -11.05 -7.35
CA ILE A 103 -11.36 -10.65 -8.54
C ILE A 103 -10.54 -11.10 -9.77
N LYS A 104 -10.86 -12.27 -10.32
CA LYS A 104 -10.11 -12.88 -11.44
C LYS A 104 -10.29 -12.14 -12.78
N ASN A 105 -11.48 -11.58 -13.00
CA ASN A 105 -11.86 -10.81 -14.19
C ASN A 105 -12.50 -9.51 -13.70
N ASN A 106 -12.27 -8.36 -14.35
CA ASN A 106 -12.95 -7.08 -14.07
C ASN A 106 -12.36 -6.15 -12.99
N ILE A 107 -11.09 -6.29 -12.61
CA ILE A 107 -10.45 -5.41 -11.60
C ILE A 107 -10.54 -3.91 -11.96
N HIS A 108 -10.61 -3.56 -13.26
CA HIS A 108 -10.72 -2.19 -13.75
C HIS A 108 -12.06 -1.53 -13.42
N PHE A 109 -13.16 -2.31 -13.32
CA PHE A 109 -14.47 -1.79 -12.92
C PHE A 109 -14.48 -1.29 -11.47
N TYR A 110 -13.64 -1.87 -10.61
CA TYR A 110 -13.56 -1.52 -9.18
C TYR A 110 -12.60 -0.36 -8.87
N TYR A 111 -11.94 0.19 -9.89
CA TYR A 111 -11.04 1.34 -9.76
C TYR A 111 -11.58 2.60 -10.44
N ASN A 112 -12.79 2.55 -11.02
CA ASN A 112 -13.44 3.70 -11.66
C ASN A 112 -14.50 4.38 -10.77
N HIS A 113 -14.24 4.44 -9.46
CA HIS A 113 -15.13 5.07 -8.49
C HIS A 113 -14.71 6.51 -8.23
N GLN A 114 -15.66 7.38 -7.86
CA GLN A 114 -15.33 8.72 -7.40
C GLN A 114 -15.05 8.70 -5.91
N LEU A 115 -14.22 9.64 -5.46
CA LEU A 115 -14.02 9.86 -4.03
C LEU A 115 -15.10 10.83 -3.54
N ILE A 116 -15.63 10.57 -2.35
CA ILE A 116 -16.62 11.41 -1.68
C ILE A 116 -15.99 12.81 -1.51
N PRO A 117 -16.69 13.90 -1.90
CA PRO A 117 -16.18 15.26 -1.72
C PRO A 117 -15.69 15.53 -0.30
N GLY A 118 -14.55 16.21 -0.15
CA GLY A 118 -13.94 16.50 1.15
C GLY A 118 -13.03 15.39 1.68
N PHE A 119 -12.76 14.32 0.91
CA PHE A 119 -11.81 13.27 1.27
C PHE A 119 -10.39 13.79 1.54
N GLU A 120 -10.03 14.95 0.99
CA GLU A 120 -8.71 15.59 1.12
C GLU A 120 -8.32 15.83 2.58
N ARG A 121 -9.29 15.95 3.50
CA ARG A 121 -9.05 16.09 4.95
C ARG A 121 -8.28 14.91 5.58
N PHE A 122 -8.24 13.77 4.89
CA PHE A 122 -7.52 12.56 5.29
C PHE A 122 -6.13 12.46 4.65
N LEU A 123 -5.73 13.44 3.83
CA LEU A 123 -4.43 13.46 3.18
C LEU A 123 -3.45 14.35 3.95
N PHE A 124 -2.29 13.80 4.27
CA PHE A 124 -1.24 14.47 5.03
C PHE A 124 0.04 14.55 4.21
N ARG A 125 0.69 15.72 4.21
CA ARG A 125 2.05 15.85 3.66
C ARG A 125 3.15 15.32 4.60
N ASP A 126 2.82 15.15 5.88
CA ASP A 126 3.75 14.74 6.93
C ASP A 126 3.20 13.53 7.69
N PHE A 127 3.99 12.45 7.74
CA PHE A 127 3.64 11.22 8.45
C PHE A 127 3.41 11.44 9.95
N ASN A 128 4.20 12.30 10.59
CA ASN A 128 4.06 12.57 12.02
C ASN A 128 2.74 13.29 12.33
N LYS A 129 2.30 14.20 11.44
CA LYS A 129 0.98 14.83 11.54
C LYS A 129 -0.14 13.80 11.40
N MET A 130 0.01 12.87 10.45
CA MET A 130 -0.95 11.76 10.28
C MET A 130 -1.02 10.90 11.54
N ILE A 131 0.12 10.45 12.09
CA ILE A 131 0.15 9.63 13.33
C ILE A 131 -0.38 10.39 14.54
N LYS A 132 -0.12 11.71 14.64
CA LYS A 132 -0.65 12.52 15.74
C LYS A 132 -2.18 12.59 15.71
N LYS A 133 -2.77 12.73 14.51
CA LYS A 133 -4.23 12.77 14.33
C LYS A 133 -4.88 11.39 14.41
N TYR A 134 -4.21 10.38 13.86
CA TYR A 134 -4.66 8.99 13.84
C TYR A 134 -3.60 8.09 14.51
N PRO A 135 -3.58 8.05 15.86
CA PRO A 135 -2.60 7.25 16.58
C PRO A 135 -2.83 5.75 16.41
N SER A 136 -4.00 5.31 15.94
CA SER A 136 -4.27 3.89 15.71
C SER A 136 -5.23 3.66 14.53
N PRO A 137 -5.23 2.46 13.91
CA PRO A 137 -6.24 2.07 12.93
C PRO A 137 -7.68 2.30 13.39
N GLU A 138 -7.97 2.05 14.68
CA GLU A 138 -9.30 2.23 15.26
C GLU A 138 -9.76 3.69 15.20
N SER A 139 -8.84 4.63 15.48
CA SER A 139 -9.14 6.06 15.41
C SER A 139 -9.47 6.51 13.98
N ALA A 140 -8.72 6.00 12.99
CA ALA A 140 -8.97 6.29 11.60
C ALA A 140 -10.29 5.66 11.11
N TRP A 141 -10.60 4.43 11.54
CA TRP A 141 -11.84 3.74 11.22
C TRP A 141 -13.09 4.51 11.70
N LYS A 142 -13.06 5.00 12.94
CA LYS A 142 -14.17 5.81 13.49
C LYS A 142 -14.40 7.08 12.66
N ASP A 143 -13.32 7.80 12.31
CA ASP A 143 -13.44 9.05 11.55
C ASP A 143 -13.88 8.82 10.10
N VAL A 144 -13.44 7.72 9.47
CA VAL A 144 -13.94 7.29 8.15
C VAL A 144 -15.44 7.05 8.19
N ASN A 145 -15.93 6.27 9.16
CA ASN A 145 -17.35 5.96 9.25
C ASN A 145 -18.18 7.21 9.54
N LYS A 146 -17.72 8.08 10.46
CA LYS A 146 -18.36 9.38 10.72
C LYS A 146 -18.43 10.23 9.45
N PHE A 147 -17.33 10.32 8.71
CA PHE A 147 -17.27 11.05 7.45
C PHE A 147 -18.25 10.48 6.42
N ARG A 148 -18.25 9.17 6.20
CA ARG A 148 -19.19 8.51 5.27
C ARG A 148 -20.64 8.79 5.61
N ILE A 149 -21.02 8.64 6.88
CA ILE A 149 -22.40 8.90 7.35
C ILE A 149 -22.80 10.36 7.11
N SER A 150 -21.91 11.31 7.44
CA SER A 150 -22.18 12.74 7.20
C SER A 150 -22.33 13.12 5.72
N HIS A 151 -21.90 12.25 4.80
CA HIS A 151 -22.05 12.44 3.35
C HIS A 151 -23.12 11.51 2.74
N GLY A 152 -24.05 11.00 3.56
CA GLY A 152 -25.17 10.18 3.09
C GLY A 152 -24.82 8.73 2.73
N HIS A 153 -23.63 8.24 3.10
CA HIS A 153 -23.23 6.85 2.88
C HIS A 153 -23.43 5.99 4.14
N LYS A 154 -23.68 4.70 3.94
CA LYS A 154 -23.77 3.72 5.04
C LYS A 154 -22.42 3.54 5.74
N GLU A 155 -22.52 3.21 7.03
CA GLU A 155 -21.38 2.75 7.82
C GLU A 155 -20.74 1.51 7.18
N LEU A 156 -19.42 1.44 7.21
CA LEU A 156 -18.69 0.27 6.74
C LEU A 156 -18.82 -0.89 7.71
N SER A 157 -19.10 -2.08 7.18
CA SER A 157 -19.02 -3.31 7.99
C SER A 157 -17.60 -3.58 8.50
N LYS A 158 -17.48 -4.21 9.68
CA LYS A 158 -16.19 -4.64 10.28
C LYS A 158 -15.30 -5.45 9.33
N LYS A 159 -15.87 -6.13 8.33
CA LYS A 159 -15.13 -6.85 7.28
C LYS A 159 -14.17 -5.93 6.50
N LYS A 160 -14.43 -4.62 6.43
CA LYS A 160 -13.55 -3.64 5.74
C LYS A 160 -12.46 -3.05 6.64
N TYR A 161 -12.45 -3.37 7.93
CA TYR A 161 -11.49 -2.85 8.90
C TYR A 161 -10.03 -3.07 8.48
N ARG A 162 -9.74 -4.17 7.77
CA ARG A 162 -8.39 -4.45 7.24
C ARG A 162 -7.79 -3.30 6.41
N LEU A 163 -8.63 -2.48 5.78
CA LEU A 163 -8.20 -1.35 4.96
C LEU A 163 -7.69 -0.15 5.77
N VAL A 164 -7.90 -0.12 7.09
CA VAL A 164 -7.27 0.87 7.99
C VAL A 164 -6.03 0.35 8.70
N GLU A 165 -5.67 -0.93 8.54
CA GLU A 165 -4.54 -1.53 9.24
C GLU A 165 -3.18 -1.21 8.59
N TYR A 166 -3.19 -0.51 7.46
CA TYR A 166 -2.02 -0.01 6.75
C TYR A 166 -2.29 1.42 6.27
N ASN A 167 -1.25 2.26 6.26
CA ASN A 167 -1.30 3.57 5.63
C ASN A 167 -0.93 3.48 4.14
N GLU A 168 -1.30 4.51 3.38
CA GLU A 168 -0.99 4.67 1.96
C GLU A 168 -0.16 5.96 1.78
N ALA A 169 1.16 5.81 1.65
CA ALA A 169 2.07 6.85 1.18
C ALA A 169 2.15 6.81 -0.36
N VAL A 170 1.87 7.94 -0.98
CA VAL A 170 1.71 8.05 -2.43
C VAL A 170 2.84 8.84 -3.06
N PHE A 171 3.37 8.28 -4.15
CA PHE A 171 4.37 8.89 -5.03
C PHE A 171 3.81 9.09 -6.45
N HIS A 172 3.96 10.28 -7.03
CA HIS A 172 3.54 10.60 -8.40
C HIS A 172 4.67 10.52 -9.44
N LYS A 173 5.88 10.16 -9.00
CA LYS A 173 7.05 9.93 -9.87
C LYS A 173 7.68 8.57 -9.58
N ASN A 174 8.39 8.01 -10.57
CA ASN A 174 9.20 6.81 -10.35
C ASN A 174 10.15 7.04 -9.17
N LEU A 175 10.23 6.06 -8.29
CA LEU A 175 10.87 6.21 -7.01
C LEU A 175 12.25 5.58 -7.01
N LYS A 176 13.30 6.37 -6.78
CA LYS A 176 14.63 5.82 -6.49
C LYS A 176 14.62 5.23 -5.09
N ILE A 177 15.11 4.00 -4.97
CA ILE A 177 15.07 3.24 -3.72
C ILE A 177 16.44 2.68 -3.34
N LYS A 178 16.65 2.52 -2.04
CA LYS A 178 17.61 1.59 -1.47
C LYS A 178 16.83 0.35 -1.02
N PRO A 179 16.88 -0.77 -1.75
CA PRO A 179 16.29 -2.02 -1.29
C PRO A 179 16.92 -2.46 0.03
N ILE A 180 16.11 -2.93 0.97
CA ILE A 180 16.58 -3.36 2.31
C ILE A 180 16.32 -4.84 2.53
N ALA A 181 15.12 -5.32 2.22
CA ALA A 181 14.74 -6.72 2.41
C ALA A 181 13.55 -7.08 1.51
N LEU A 182 13.35 -8.38 1.31
CA LEU A 182 12.06 -8.91 0.88
C LEU A 182 11.31 -9.51 2.07
N PHE A 183 9.99 -9.46 2.03
CA PHE A 183 9.17 -10.18 2.98
C PHE A 183 8.12 -11.05 2.29
N GLY A 184 7.76 -12.14 2.95
CA GLY A 184 6.72 -13.03 2.51
C GLY A 184 6.80 -14.40 3.16
N TYR A 185 5.65 -15.03 3.39
CA TYR A 185 5.59 -16.34 4.05
C TYR A 185 5.87 -17.53 3.09
N ARG A 186 5.88 -17.30 1.76
CA ARG A 186 6.07 -18.36 0.78
C ARG A 186 7.55 -18.65 0.51
N LYS A 187 7.83 -19.90 0.12
CA LYS A 187 9.17 -20.34 -0.33
C LYS A 187 9.69 -19.48 -1.50
N SER A 188 8.84 -19.14 -2.46
CA SER A 188 9.17 -18.31 -3.62
C SER A 188 9.72 -16.93 -3.23
N SER A 189 9.20 -16.31 -2.17
CA SER A 189 9.72 -15.03 -1.66
C SER A 189 11.14 -15.17 -1.11
N ARG A 190 11.44 -16.28 -0.42
CA ARG A 190 12.78 -16.59 0.10
C ARG A 190 13.78 -16.85 -1.03
N GLU A 191 13.38 -17.62 -2.03
CA GLU A 191 14.21 -17.93 -3.20
C GLU A 191 14.54 -16.65 -3.99
N LYS A 192 13.55 -15.79 -4.22
CA LYS A 192 13.77 -14.46 -4.84
C LYS A 192 14.74 -13.62 -4.04
N ALA A 193 14.59 -13.56 -2.72
CA ALA A 193 15.48 -12.79 -1.85
C ALA A 193 16.93 -13.27 -1.96
N ARG A 194 17.15 -14.59 -1.93
CA ARG A 194 18.47 -15.21 -2.15
C ARG A 194 19.05 -14.84 -3.50
N LYS A 195 18.25 -14.95 -4.57
CA LYS A 195 18.66 -14.64 -5.95
C LYS A 195 19.15 -13.20 -6.10
N VAL A 196 18.53 -12.25 -5.40
CA VAL A 196 18.89 -10.83 -5.47
C VAL A 196 19.78 -10.35 -4.32
N GLY A 197 20.29 -11.27 -3.50
CA GLY A 197 21.20 -10.95 -2.40
C GLY A 197 20.58 -10.09 -1.29
N LEU A 198 19.27 -10.20 -1.04
CA LEU A 198 18.59 -9.47 0.03
C LEU A 198 18.19 -10.38 1.20
N PRO A 199 18.20 -9.84 2.45
CA PRO A 199 17.57 -10.51 3.58
C PRO A 199 16.08 -10.81 3.33
N HIS A 200 15.64 -11.94 3.86
CA HIS A 200 14.23 -12.38 3.82
C HIS A 200 13.61 -12.35 5.21
N PHE A 201 12.36 -11.89 5.29
CA PHE A 201 11.55 -11.92 6.51
C PHE A 201 10.18 -12.54 6.23
N ILE A 202 9.62 -13.27 7.19
CA ILE A 202 8.27 -13.84 7.00
C ILE A 202 7.16 -12.78 6.96
N SER A 203 7.40 -11.59 7.55
CA SER A 203 6.47 -10.47 7.56
C SER A 203 7.18 -9.14 7.83
N THR A 204 6.51 -8.04 7.51
CA THR A 204 6.93 -6.67 7.87
C THR A 204 7.00 -6.44 9.37
N LYS A 205 6.10 -7.07 10.15
CA LYS A 205 6.16 -7.04 11.63
C LYS A 205 7.48 -7.65 12.13
N LYS A 206 7.88 -8.82 11.62
CA LYS A 206 9.16 -9.45 12.00
C LYS A 206 10.37 -8.64 11.60
N PHE A 207 10.34 -8.01 10.42
CA PHE A 207 11.37 -7.05 10.02
C PHE A 207 11.45 -5.89 11.02
N TYR A 208 10.32 -5.27 11.34
CA TYR A 208 10.27 -4.11 12.24
C TYR A 208 10.73 -4.46 13.66
N GLU A 209 10.29 -5.60 14.21
CA GLU A 209 10.71 -6.09 15.53
C GLU A 209 12.23 -6.32 15.63
N LYS A 210 12.84 -6.90 14.58
CA LYS A 210 14.30 -7.14 14.55
C LYS A 210 15.09 -5.83 14.49
N ASN A 211 14.66 -4.88 13.65
CA ASN A 211 15.41 -3.64 13.38
C ASN A 211 15.09 -2.50 14.36
N ARG A 212 14.19 -2.70 15.32
CA ARG A 212 13.91 -1.74 16.39
C ARG A 212 14.75 -2.02 17.65
N LYS A 213 15.36 -3.20 17.74
CA LYS A 213 16.29 -3.61 18.80
C LYS A 213 17.76 -3.31 18.46
N SER A 214 18.02 -2.64 17.35
CA SER A 214 19.34 -2.25 16.83
C SER A 214 19.39 -0.74 16.68
#